data_AF-A0A6P1PWS7-F1
#
_entry.id   AF-A0A6P1PWS7-F1
#
_cell.length_a   1.000
_cell.length_b   1.000
_cell.length_c   1.000
_cell.angle_alpha   90.00
_cell.angle_beta   90.00
_cell.angle_gamma   90.00
#
_symmetry.space_group_name_H-M   'P 1'
#
loop_
_entity.id
_entity.type
_entity.pdbx_description
1 polymer ?
#
loop_
_entity_poly.entity_id
_entity_poly.type
_entity_poly.pdbx_seq_one_letter_code
_entity_poly.pdbx_strand_id
1 'polypeptide(L)'
;MNIWRHALFFLLVYFIALVITAPAALLVRALPAQIQAEDAEGSFWAGSLQRLRWQHLDLHRVTWRWQWGYGLPTIRLTAQGNVGQGAVTLGWNGGWQLSNGRWQASAQKALTLIDMPLPFHGEGELRLTLDRLRFDSAGCQQLKAALAWREAALVMNAQRAVAGEPKLTFSCQPQRLIFALQEPHRLHASGQGSVDRAGNYRFSGRLRAPADLPAQ
;
A
#
# COMPACT_ATOMS: atom_id res chain seq x y z
N MET A 1 35.32 -48.59 4.24
CA MET A 1 33.87 -48.76 3.99
C MET A 1 33.17 -47.42 4.26
N ASN A 2 33.14 -46.50 3.28
CA ASN A 2 32.61 -45.12 3.43
C ASN A 2 31.54 -44.79 2.36
N ILE A 3 30.98 -45.79 1.68
CA ILE A 3 29.97 -45.60 0.62
C ILE A 3 28.75 -44.80 1.13
N TRP A 4 28.35 -45.04 2.38
CA TRP A 4 27.23 -44.34 3.01
C TRP A 4 27.48 -42.84 3.19
N ARG A 5 28.74 -42.45 3.46
CA ARG A 5 29.13 -41.05 3.64
C ARG A 5 29.08 -40.28 2.32
N HIS A 6 29.49 -40.93 1.22
CA HIS A 6 29.36 -40.37 -0.12
C HIS A 6 27.91 -40.31 -0.58
N ALA A 7 27.12 -41.36 -0.32
CA ALA A 7 25.69 -41.38 -0.63
C ALA A 7 24.95 -40.24 0.09
N LEU A 8 25.20 -40.04 1.39
CA LEU A 8 24.62 -38.94 2.17
C LEU A 8 25.05 -37.57 1.62
N PHE A 9 26.32 -37.42 1.23
CA PHE A 9 26.83 -36.20 0.62
C PHE A 9 26.13 -35.89 -0.71
N PHE A 10 26.04 -36.86 -1.62
CA PHE A 10 25.35 -36.68 -2.89
C PHE A 10 23.85 -36.39 -2.71
N LEU A 11 23.19 -37.05 -1.76
CA LEU A 11 21.79 -36.79 -1.44
C LEU A 11 21.61 -35.35 -0.91
N LEU A 12 22.49 -34.89 -0.03
CA LEU A 12 22.45 -33.52 0.49
C LEU A 12 22.68 -32.48 -0.62
N VAL A 13 23.67 -32.70 -1.49
CA VAL A 13 23.93 -31.83 -2.65
C VAL A 13 22.73 -31.81 -3.60
N TYR A 14 22.12 -32.97 -3.86
CA TYR A 14 20.93 -33.07 -4.69
C TYR A 14 19.74 -32.30 -4.10
N PHE A 15 19.49 -32.43 -2.79
CA PHE A 15 18.46 -31.66 -2.10
C PHE A 15 18.70 -30.15 -2.17
N ILE A 16 19.95 -29.72 -1.95
CA ILE A 16 20.32 -28.30 -2.08
C ILE A 16 20.09 -27.81 -3.51
N ALA A 17 20.49 -28.57 -4.52
CA ALA A 17 20.28 -28.22 -5.92
C ALA A 17 18.79 -28.10 -6.24
N LEU A 18 17.95 -29.00 -5.73
CA LEU A 18 16.51 -29.00 -5.93
C LEU A 18 15.86 -27.75 -5.27
N VAL A 19 16.30 -27.39 -4.07
CA VAL A 19 15.84 -26.20 -3.37
C VAL A 19 16.27 -24.92 -4.09
N ILE A 20 17.50 -24.85 -4.60
CA ILE A 20 18.01 -23.68 -5.33
C ILE A 20 17.30 -23.51 -6.69
N THR A 21 17.01 -24.61 -7.37
CA THR A 21 16.41 -24.62 -8.73
C THR A 21 14.89 -24.75 -8.72
N ALA A 22 14.26 -24.72 -7.54
CA ALA A 22 12.82 -24.87 -7.38
C ALA A 22 12.07 -23.88 -8.29
N PRO A 23 11.18 -24.35 -9.19
CA PRO A 23 10.52 -23.49 -10.16
C PRO A 23 9.44 -22.63 -9.50
N ALA A 24 9.20 -21.44 -10.06
CA ALA A 24 8.14 -20.52 -9.64
C ALA A 24 6.74 -21.18 -9.63
N ALA A 25 6.51 -22.16 -10.49
CA ALA A 25 5.25 -22.90 -10.59
C ALA A 25 4.84 -23.60 -9.27
N LEU A 26 5.81 -23.97 -8.42
CA LEU A 26 5.49 -24.55 -7.10
C LEU A 26 4.80 -23.53 -6.19
N LEU A 27 5.21 -22.26 -6.25
CA LEU A 27 4.60 -21.18 -5.49
C LEU A 27 3.15 -20.97 -5.92
N VAL A 28 2.89 -20.99 -7.23
CA VAL A 28 1.53 -20.85 -7.77
C VAL A 28 0.61 -21.97 -7.34
N ARG A 29 1.09 -23.22 -7.31
CA ARG A 29 0.31 -24.37 -6.85
C ARG A 29 -0.05 -24.32 -5.37
N ALA A 30 0.73 -23.60 -4.57
CA ALA A 30 0.46 -23.40 -3.14
C ALA A 30 -0.50 -22.23 -2.87
N LEU A 31 -0.90 -21.47 -3.88
CA LEU A 31 -1.83 -20.36 -3.71
C LEU A 31 -3.24 -20.89 -3.39
N PRO A 32 -4.03 -20.15 -2.57
CA PRO A 32 -5.43 -20.44 -2.35
C PRO A 32 -6.23 -20.46 -3.66
N ALA A 33 -7.26 -21.30 -3.76
CA ALA A 33 -8.09 -21.44 -4.96
C ALA A 33 -8.79 -20.14 -5.42
N GLN A 34 -8.91 -19.16 -4.53
CA GLN A 34 -9.47 -17.83 -4.83
C GLN A 34 -8.49 -16.92 -5.61
N ILE A 35 -7.22 -17.29 -5.69
CA ILE A 35 -6.18 -16.53 -6.39
C ILE A 35 -5.89 -17.22 -7.72
N GLN A 36 -6.22 -16.55 -8.82
CA GLN A 36 -5.89 -17.02 -10.15
C GLN A 36 -4.56 -16.39 -10.56
N ALA A 37 -3.56 -17.23 -10.80
CA ALA A 37 -2.21 -16.82 -11.15
C ALA A 37 -1.85 -17.43 -12.51
N GLU A 38 -1.54 -16.57 -13.47
CA GLU A 38 -1.25 -16.92 -14.87
C GLU A 38 0.22 -16.61 -15.19
N ASP A 39 0.85 -17.51 -15.95
CA ASP A 39 2.21 -17.35 -16.51
C ASP A 39 3.28 -17.00 -15.46
N ALA A 40 3.57 -17.98 -14.59
CA ALA A 40 4.67 -17.87 -13.63
C ALA A 40 6.01 -18.26 -14.26
N GLU A 41 6.97 -17.37 -14.13
CA GLU A 41 8.30 -17.49 -14.71
C GLU A 41 9.39 -17.35 -13.62
N GLY A 42 10.52 -18.00 -13.84
CA GLY A 42 11.67 -17.96 -12.92
C GLY A 42 11.64 -19.02 -11.82
N SER A 43 12.27 -18.71 -10.70
CA SER A 43 12.44 -19.61 -9.56
C SER A 43 11.61 -19.19 -8.35
N PHE A 44 11.53 -20.09 -7.37
CA PHE A 44 10.98 -19.81 -6.05
C PHE A 44 11.64 -18.59 -5.38
N TRP A 45 12.94 -18.35 -5.65
CA TRP A 45 13.72 -17.27 -5.06
C TRP A 45 13.59 -15.93 -5.79
N ALA A 46 13.47 -15.99 -7.12
CA ALA A 46 13.36 -14.81 -7.96
C ALA A 46 12.52 -15.16 -9.19
N GLY A 47 11.35 -14.56 -9.29
CA GLY A 47 10.41 -14.86 -10.35
C GLY A 47 9.44 -13.73 -10.61
N SER A 48 8.65 -13.93 -11.65
CA SER A 48 7.59 -13.02 -12.05
C SER A 48 6.33 -13.79 -12.41
N LEU A 49 5.22 -13.09 -12.31
CA LEU A 49 3.90 -13.57 -12.67
C LEU A 49 3.22 -12.49 -13.49
N GLN A 50 2.77 -12.85 -14.69
CA GLN A 50 2.20 -11.87 -15.61
C GLN A 50 0.89 -11.30 -15.06
N ARG A 51 0.02 -12.16 -14.52
CA ARG A 51 -1.29 -11.75 -14.03
C ARG A 51 -1.73 -12.54 -12.80
N LEU A 52 -2.08 -11.82 -11.75
CA LEU A 52 -2.68 -12.34 -10.52
C LEU A 52 -4.04 -11.68 -10.33
N ARG A 53 -5.11 -12.46 -10.40
CA ARG A 53 -6.47 -12.00 -10.13
C ARG A 53 -6.93 -12.50 -8.78
N TRP A 54 -7.42 -11.57 -7.97
CA TRP A 54 -8.02 -11.86 -6.69
C TRP A 54 -9.28 -11.01 -6.52
N GLN A 55 -10.45 -11.64 -6.61
CA GLN A 55 -11.75 -10.95 -6.58
C GLN A 55 -11.85 -9.83 -7.63
N HIS A 56 -11.90 -8.56 -7.19
CA HIS A 56 -11.97 -7.38 -8.06
C HIS A 56 -10.60 -6.72 -8.32
N LEU A 57 -9.53 -7.31 -7.76
CA LEU A 57 -8.16 -6.84 -7.92
C LEU A 57 -7.50 -7.64 -9.05
N ASP A 58 -7.08 -6.94 -10.09
CA ASP A 58 -6.27 -7.49 -11.16
C ASP A 58 -4.88 -6.88 -11.05
N LEU A 59 -3.90 -7.71 -10.67
CA LEU A 59 -2.51 -7.34 -10.54
C LEU A 59 -1.75 -7.91 -11.74
N HIS A 60 -0.98 -7.05 -12.37
CA HIS A 60 -0.09 -7.36 -13.46
C HIS A 60 1.37 -7.26 -13.02
N ARG A 61 2.23 -8.00 -13.71
CA ARG A 61 3.68 -7.91 -13.59
C ARG A 61 4.15 -8.01 -12.13
N VAL A 62 3.60 -8.99 -11.42
CA VAL A 62 3.95 -9.27 -10.03
C VAL A 62 5.34 -9.89 -10.03
N THR A 63 6.29 -9.30 -9.32
CA THR A 63 7.64 -9.88 -9.21
C THR A 63 7.99 -10.10 -7.75
N TRP A 64 8.72 -11.17 -7.47
CA TRP A 64 9.28 -11.44 -6.15
C TRP A 64 10.77 -11.69 -6.26
N ARG A 65 11.50 -11.25 -5.24
CA ARG A 65 12.91 -11.55 -5.10
C ARG A 65 13.30 -11.64 -3.65
N TRP A 66 13.96 -12.73 -3.30
CA TRP A 66 14.61 -12.90 -2.01
C TRP A 66 15.91 -12.09 -1.99
N GLN A 67 16.11 -11.35 -0.92
CA GLN A 67 17.30 -10.55 -0.67
C GLN A 67 17.88 -10.96 0.67
N TRP A 68 19.17 -11.26 0.69
CA TRP A 68 19.90 -11.65 1.90
C TRP A 68 20.69 -10.44 2.39
N GLY A 69 20.39 -9.95 3.60
CA GLY A 69 21.06 -8.79 4.18
C GLY A 69 21.22 -8.92 5.69
N TYR A 70 22.40 -8.56 6.22
CA TYR A 70 22.71 -8.61 7.66
C TYR A 70 22.34 -9.95 8.34
N GLY A 71 22.51 -11.06 7.62
CA GLY A 71 22.23 -12.41 8.15
C GLY A 71 20.76 -12.84 8.14
N LEU A 72 19.81 -12.00 7.70
CA LEU A 72 18.40 -12.35 7.63
C LEU A 72 17.85 -12.27 6.19
N PRO A 73 17.03 -13.24 5.76
CA PRO A 73 16.30 -13.13 4.52
C PRO A 73 15.26 -12.02 4.57
N THR A 74 15.03 -11.38 3.43
CA THR A 74 13.92 -10.47 3.18
C THR A 74 13.33 -10.80 1.82
N ILE A 75 12.02 -10.68 1.67
CA ILE A 75 11.33 -10.95 0.40
C ILE A 75 10.75 -9.64 -0.09
N ARG A 76 11.19 -9.20 -1.27
CA ARG A 76 10.65 -8.02 -1.93
C ARG A 76 9.68 -8.43 -3.02
N LEU A 77 8.45 -7.99 -2.89
CA LEU A 77 7.34 -8.15 -3.82
C LEU A 77 7.05 -6.81 -4.49
N THR A 78 6.81 -6.80 -5.79
CA THR A 78 6.33 -5.62 -6.51
C THR A 78 5.14 -6.00 -7.36
N ALA A 79 4.10 -5.17 -7.42
CA ALA A 79 2.93 -5.42 -8.24
C ALA A 79 2.42 -4.13 -8.88
N GLN A 80 1.78 -4.26 -10.05
CA GLN A 80 1.12 -3.17 -10.76
C GLN A 80 -0.28 -3.63 -11.15
N GLY A 81 -1.33 -3.08 -10.55
CA GLY A 81 -2.70 -3.46 -10.86
C GLY A 81 -3.55 -2.34 -11.43
N ASN A 82 -4.80 -2.67 -11.70
CA ASN A 82 -5.84 -1.77 -12.18
C ASN A 82 -6.06 -0.53 -11.28
N VAL A 83 -5.89 -0.67 -9.97
CA VAL A 83 -6.11 0.40 -9.00
C VAL A 83 -4.83 1.10 -8.54
N GLY A 84 -3.66 0.61 -8.97
CA GLY A 84 -2.39 1.18 -8.53
C GLY A 84 -1.23 0.20 -8.52
N GLN A 85 -0.08 0.66 -8.04
CA GLN A 85 1.15 -0.12 -7.97
C GLN A 85 1.82 0.05 -6.61
N GLY A 86 2.69 -0.88 -6.24
CA GLY A 86 3.47 -0.77 -5.01
C GLY A 86 4.52 -1.86 -4.87
N ALA A 87 5.38 -1.69 -3.88
CA ALA A 87 6.34 -2.70 -3.47
C ALA A 87 6.23 -2.97 -1.97
N VAL A 88 6.27 -4.25 -1.61
CA VAL A 88 6.25 -4.75 -0.23
C VAL A 88 7.55 -5.48 0.02
N THR A 89 8.23 -5.17 1.12
CA THR A 89 9.36 -5.95 1.61
C THR A 89 8.99 -6.56 2.94
N LEU A 90 9.06 -7.89 3.03
CA LEU A 90 8.79 -8.65 4.24
C LEU A 90 10.12 -9.13 4.82
N GLY A 91 10.40 -8.80 6.08
CA GLY A 91 11.56 -9.25 6.82
C GLY A 91 11.22 -10.39 7.77
N TRP A 92 12.19 -11.29 7.98
CA TRP A 92 12.03 -12.42 8.89
C TRP A 92 11.93 -12.06 10.37
N ASN A 93 12.32 -10.85 10.74
CA ASN A 93 12.15 -10.30 12.09
C ASN A 93 10.70 -9.85 12.38
N GLY A 94 9.74 -10.15 11.50
CA GLY A 94 8.34 -9.71 11.60
C GLY A 94 8.11 -8.26 11.14
N GLY A 95 9.17 -7.55 10.76
CA GLY A 95 9.07 -6.22 10.18
C GLY A 95 8.67 -6.26 8.70
N TRP A 96 7.85 -5.30 8.28
CA TRP A 96 7.49 -5.14 6.89
C TRP A 96 7.57 -3.69 6.44
N GLN A 97 7.77 -3.49 5.15
CA GLN A 97 7.88 -2.19 4.54
C GLN A 97 7.05 -2.12 3.26
N LEU A 98 6.17 -1.14 3.15
CA LEU A 98 5.55 -0.72 1.90
C LEU A 98 6.33 0.47 1.32
N SER A 99 6.48 0.50 0.00
CA SER A 99 7.17 1.60 -0.68
C SER A 99 6.67 1.79 -2.11
N ASN A 100 6.86 3.01 -2.63
CA ASN A 100 6.51 3.37 -4.01
C ASN A 100 5.06 3.03 -4.38
N GLY A 101 4.16 3.14 -3.39
CA GLY A 101 2.74 2.91 -3.54
C GLY A 101 2.09 4.07 -4.27
N ARG A 102 1.31 3.79 -5.31
CA ARG A 102 0.53 4.81 -6.03
C ARG A 102 -0.81 4.20 -6.37
N TRP A 103 -1.88 4.74 -5.82
CA TRP A 103 -3.25 4.30 -6.07
C TRP A 103 -4.12 5.47 -6.49
N GLN A 104 -5.06 5.19 -7.39
CA GLN A 104 -5.96 6.18 -7.96
C GLN A 104 -7.38 5.60 -8.01
N ALA A 105 -8.34 6.36 -7.54
CA ALA A 105 -9.76 6.00 -7.59
C ALA A 105 -10.61 7.26 -7.71
N SER A 106 -11.83 7.13 -8.24
CA SER A 106 -12.80 8.22 -8.14
C SER A 106 -13.17 8.45 -6.68
N ALA A 107 -13.44 9.71 -6.31
CA ALA A 107 -13.87 10.07 -4.97
C ALA A 107 -15.07 9.24 -4.52
N GLN A 108 -16.08 9.11 -5.38
CA GLN A 108 -17.26 8.28 -5.12
C GLN A 108 -16.90 6.82 -4.81
N LYS A 109 -16.02 6.18 -5.59
CA LYS A 109 -15.63 4.77 -5.37
C LYS A 109 -14.87 4.63 -4.04
N ALA A 110 -13.98 5.56 -3.72
CA ALA A 110 -13.28 5.53 -2.43
C ALA A 110 -14.22 5.72 -1.23
N LEU A 111 -15.23 6.60 -1.35
CA LEU A 111 -16.24 6.82 -0.32
C LEU A 111 -17.10 5.56 -0.09
N THR A 112 -17.41 4.81 -1.15
CA THR A 112 -18.10 3.51 -1.00
C THR A 112 -17.26 2.43 -0.31
N LEU A 113 -15.94 2.56 -0.28
CA LEU A 113 -15.06 1.59 0.40
C LEU A 113 -15.02 1.78 1.92
N ILE A 114 -15.33 2.98 2.42
CA ILE A 114 -15.25 3.31 3.85
C ILE A 114 -16.61 3.20 4.55
N ASP A 115 -17.65 2.68 3.86
CA ASP A 115 -19.02 2.48 4.36
C ASP A 115 -19.58 3.65 5.19
N MET A 116 -19.21 4.88 4.82
CA MET A 116 -19.59 6.06 5.57
C MET A 116 -20.82 6.71 4.90
N PRO A 117 -21.99 6.72 5.56
CA PRO A 117 -23.19 7.35 5.01
C PRO A 117 -23.03 8.87 5.09
N LEU A 118 -22.47 9.46 4.03
CA LEU A 118 -22.31 10.90 3.89
C LEU A 118 -23.52 11.47 3.14
N PRO A 119 -24.11 12.59 3.59
CA PRO A 119 -25.24 13.25 2.92
C PRO A 119 -24.82 14.00 1.64
N PHE A 120 -23.63 13.72 1.10
CA PHE A 120 -23.05 14.39 -0.05
C PHE A 120 -22.33 13.37 -0.95
N HIS A 121 -22.29 13.66 -2.24
CA HIS A 121 -21.47 12.94 -3.21
C HIS A 121 -20.15 13.66 -3.42
N GLY A 122 -19.06 12.89 -3.45
CA GLY A 122 -17.73 13.39 -3.80
C GLY A 122 -17.42 13.11 -5.26
N GLU A 123 -17.14 14.16 -6.03
CA GLU A 123 -16.63 14.07 -7.40
C GLU A 123 -15.13 14.33 -7.45
N GLY A 124 -14.50 13.95 -8.56
CA GLY A 124 -13.06 14.11 -8.80
C GLY A 124 -12.26 12.82 -8.57
N GLU A 125 -10.94 12.96 -8.63
CA GLU A 125 -9.99 11.84 -8.52
C GLU A 125 -9.23 11.93 -7.20
N LEU A 126 -9.24 10.84 -6.43
CA LEU A 126 -8.38 10.66 -5.27
C LEU A 126 -7.12 9.90 -5.68
N ARG A 127 -5.97 10.52 -5.41
CA ARG A 127 -4.65 9.95 -5.65
C ARG A 127 -3.90 9.78 -4.34
N LEU A 128 -3.69 8.53 -3.95
CA LEU A 128 -2.88 8.17 -2.80
C LEU A 128 -1.46 7.81 -3.26
N THR A 129 -0.48 8.54 -2.78
CA THR A 129 0.95 8.27 -2.99
C THR A 129 1.58 7.88 -1.66
N LEU A 130 2.23 6.73 -1.61
CA LEU A 130 2.96 6.23 -0.46
C LEU A 130 4.43 6.11 -0.84
N ASP A 131 5.25 6.98 -0.26
CA ASP A 131 6.70 6.93 -0.43
C ASP A 131 7.24 5.72 0.34
N ARG A 132 6.90 5.66 1.64
CA ARG A 132 7.38 4.63 2.54
C ARG A 132 6.46 4.45 3.73
N LEU A 133 6.19 3.20 4.07
CA LEU A 133 5.58 2.77 5.33
C LEU A 133 6.43 1.64 5.87
N ARG A 134 6.96 1.78 7.09
CA ARG A 134 7.73 0.75 7.78
C ARG A 134 7.06 0.43 9.11
N PHE A 135 6.85 -0.84 9.34
CA PHE A 135 6.20 -1.37 10.52
C PHE A 135 7.03 -2.53 11.08
N ASP A 136 7.08 -2.64 12.41
CA ASP A 136 7.71 -3.75 13.12
C ASP A 136 6.94 -4.07 14.41
N SER A 137 7.51 -4.90 15.28
CA SER A 137 6.90 -5.29 16.56
C SER A 137 6.62 -4.11 17.50
N ALA A 138 7.38 -3.02 17.40
CA ALA A 138 7.14 -1.81 18.17
C ALA A 138 6.07 -0.92 17.53
N GLY A 139 5.59 -1.24 16.32
CA GLY A 139 4.51 -0.57 15.62
C GLY A 139 4.98 0.16 14.38
N CYS A 140 4.27 1.24 14.05
CA CYS A 140 4.61 2.06 12.90
C CYS A 140 5.86 2.92 13.19
N GLN A 141 6.94 2.61 12.47
CA GLN A 141 8.23 3.28 12.61
C GLN A 141 8.35 4.49 11.70
N GLN A 142 7.79 4.37 10.49
CA GLN A 142 7.83 5.42 9.49
C GLN A 142 6.60 5.33 8.62
N LEU A 143 5.96 6.47 8.39
CA LEU A 143 4.95 6.63 7.36
C LEU A 143 5.23 7.94 6.65
N LYS A 144 5.21 7.90 5.33
CA LYS A 144 5.21 9.07 4.47
C LYS A 144 4.29 8.78 3.30
N ALA A 145 3.08 9.28 3.41
CA ALA A 145 2.07 9.18 2.37
C ALA A 145 1.38 10.53 2.16
N ALA A 146 0.83 10.74 0.97
CA ALA A 146 0.04 11.89 0.61
C ALA A 146 -1.19 11.46 -0.16
N LEU A 147 -2.36 11.96 0.24
CA LEU A 147 -3.61 11.86 -0.48
C LEU A 147 -3.90 13.21 -1.10
N ALA A 148 -4.03 13.26 -2.42
CA ALA A 148 -4.47 14.44 -3.15
C ALA A 148 -5.85 14.19 -3.74
N TRP A 149 -6.76 15.13 -3.57
CA TRP A 149 -8.06 15.11 -4.23
C TRP A 149 -8.07 16.15 -5.34
N ARG A 150 -8.02 15.67 -6.58
CA ARG A 150 -7.99 16.53 -7.78
C ARG A 150 -9.40 16.74 -8.28
N GLU A 151 -9.66 17.95 -8.79
CA GLU A 151 -10.99 18.36 -9.26
C GLU A 151 -12.07 18.09 -8.21
N ALA A 152 -11.75 18.37 -6.93
CA ALA A 152 -12.63 18.04 -5.83
C ALA A 152 -13.90 18.87 -5.93
N ALA A 153 -15.05 18.19 -5.97
CA ALA A 153 -16.34 18.83 -5.86
C ALA A 153 -17.26 18.01 -4.96
N LEU A 154 -18.08 18.72 -4.20
CA LEU A 154 -19.10 18.18 -3.33
C LEU A 154 -20.46 18.48 -3.94
N VAL A 155 -21.28 17.44 -4.12
CA VAL A 155 -22.64 17.58 -4.63
C VAL A 155 -23.62 17.26 -3.52
N MET A 156 -24.49 18.21 -3.19
CA MET A 156 -25.53 18.09 -2.17
C MET A 156 -26.82 18.71 -2.69
N ASN A 157 -27.92 17.95 -2.70
CA ASN A 157 -29.23 18.43 -3.19
C ASN A 157 -29.16 19.11 -4.58
N ALA A 158 -28.46 18.48 -5.52
CA ALA A 158 -28.17 18.99 -6.87
C ALA A 158 -27.35 20.30 -6.94
N GLN A 159 -26.88 20.84 -5.82
CA GLN A 159 -25.92 21.94 -5.78
C GLN A 159 -24.49 21.38 -5.79
N ARG A 160 -23.65 21.91 -6.70
CA ARG A 160 -22.25 21.51 -6.85
C ARG A 160 -21.34 22.59 -6.28
N ALA A 161 -20.59 22.25 -5.24
CA ALA A 161 -19.58 23.12 -4.63
C ALA A 161 -18.18 22.60 -4.97
N VAL A 162 -17.41 23.38 -5.73
CA VAL A 162 -16.01 23.05 -6.04
C VAL A 162 -15.15 23.29 -4.80
N ALA A 163 -14.53 22.22 -4.28
CA ALA A 163 -13.77 22.21 -3.03
C ALA A 163 -12.26 22.50 -3.22
N GLY A 164 -11.81 22.73 -4.46
CA GLY A 164 -10.40 22.99 -4.79
C GLY A 164 -9.59 21.71 -4.99
N GLU A 165 -8.34 21.70 -4.52
CA GLU A 165 -7.46 20.52 -4.57
C GLU A 165 -6.82 20.23 -3.19
N PRO A 166 -7.61 19.73 -2.22
CA PRO A 166 -7.09 19.48 -0.89
C PRO A 166 -6.04 18.35 -0.91
N LYS A 167 -4.96 18.56 -0.15
CA LYS A 167 -3.89 17.60 0.03
C LYS A 167 -3.77 17.24 1.51
N LEU A 168 -3.88 15.94 1.81
CA LEU A 168 -3.54 15.39 3.12
C LEU A 168 -2.18 14.70 3.05
N THR A 169 -1.33 14.95 4.03
CA THR A 169 -0.10 14.18 4.23
C THR A 169 -0.20 13.40 5.53
N PHE A 170 0.22 12.14 5.49
CA PHE A 170 0.24 11.23 6.62
C PHE A 170 1.67 10.93 7.01
N SER A 171 1.94 11.04 8.30
CA SER A 171 3.19 10.65 8.92
C SER A 171 2.92 9.91 10.22
N CYS A 172 3.96 9.28 10.74
CA CYS A 172 3.82 8.42 11.90
C CYS A 172 5.00 8.62 12.83
N GLN A 173 4.67 8.70 14.11
CA GLN A 173 5.59 8.63 15.24
C GLN A 173 5.27 7.32 16.01
N PRO A 174 6.20 6.77 16.82
CA PRO A 174 6.06 5.45 17.43
C PRO A 174 4.70 5.15 18.11
N GLN A 175 4.00 6.18 18.59
CA GLN A 175 2.70 6.05 19.26
C GLN A 175 1.56 6.87 18.66
N ARG A 176 1.80 7.65 17.59
CA ARG A 176 0.78 8.55 17.01
C ARG A 176 0.85 8.57 15.50
N LEU A 177 -0.31 8.42 14.88
CA LEU A 177 -0.52 8.77 13.48
C LEU A 177 -0.75 10.28 13.41
N ILE A 178 0.03 10.98 12.59
CA ILE A 178 -0.10 12.42 12.36
C ILE A 178 -0.61 12.62 10.94
N PHE A 179 -1.60 13.47 10.78
CA PHE A 179 -2.07 13.89 9.48
C PHE A 179 -2.08 15.41 9.42
N ALA A 180 -1.69 15.95 8.28
CA ALA A 180 -1.75 17.38 8.00
C ALA A 180 -2.56 17.62 6.75
N LEU A 181 -3.56 18.48 6.85
CA LEU A 181 -4.38 18.97 5.76
C LEU A 181 -3.80 20.29 5.28
N GLN A 182 -3.65 20.42 3.97
CA GLN A 182 -3.27 21.67 3.33
C GLN A 182 -4.11 21.85 2.06
N GLU A 183 -4.87 22.94 2.02
CA GLU A 183 -5.55 23.45 0.84
C GLU A 183 -5.15 24.94 0.71
N PRO A 184 -4.25 25.28 -0.22
CA PRO A 184 -3.69 26.64 -0.28
C PRO A 184 -4.49 27.61 -1.15
N HIS A 185 -5.50 27.17 -1.90
CA HIS A 185 -6.06 27.97 -3.00
C HIS A 185 -7.46 28.51 -2.73
N ARG A 186 -8.44 27.66 -2.41
CA ARG A 186 -9.86 28.05 -2.32
C ARG A 186 -10.29 28.33 -0.89
N LEU A 187 -9.93 27.46 0.02
CA LEU A 187 -10.38 27.49 1.41
C LEU A 187 -9.29 28.00 2.36
N HIS A 188 -8.06 28.15 1.85
CA HIS A 188 -6.86 28.49 2.64
C HIS A 188 -6.85 27.72 3.97
N ALA A 189 -7.21 26.44 3.88
CA ALA A 189 -7.44 25.57 5.01
C ALA A 189 -6.14 24.85 5.33
N SER A 190 -5.69 24.99 6.56
CA SER A 190 -4.54 24.26 7.06
C SER A 190 -4.90 23.64 8.40
N GLY A 191 -4.49 22.40 8.63
CA GLY A 191 -4.73 21.76 9.90
C GLY A 191 -3.81 20.60 10.12
N GLN A 192 -3.58 20.29 11.39
CA GLN A 192 -2.85 19.12 11.81
C GLN A 192 -3.72 18.37 12.80
N GLY A 193 -3.78 17.06 12.64
CA GLY A 193 -4.35 16.17 13.63
C GLY A 193 -3.41 15.04 13.98
N SER A 194 -3.70 14.43 15.11
CA SER A 194 -3.06 13.21 15.56
C SER A 194 -4.08 12.25 16.13
N VAL A 195 -3.90 10.97 15.85
CA VAL A 195 -4.64 9.87 16.47
C VAL A 195 -3.64 8.97 17.18
N ASP A 196 -3.89 8.71 18.47
CA ASP A 196 -3.09 7.76 19.24
C ASP A 196 -3.63 6.32 19.11
N ARG A 197 -2.92 5.35 19.70
CA ARG A 197 -3.34 3.93 19.66
C ARG A 197 -4.64 3.64 20.41
N ALA A 198 -5.02 4.49 21.36
CA ALA A 198 -6.27 4.35 22.11
C ALA A 198 -7.47 4.92 21.33
N GLY A 199 -7.23 5.52 20.15
CA GLY A 199 -8.26 6.14 19.33
C GLY A 199 -8.56 7.58 19.74
N ASN A 200 -7.81 8.17 20.67
CA ASN A 200 -7.97 9.58 21.00
C ASN A 200 -7.49 10.41 19.80
N TYR A 201 -8.39 11.23 19.27
CA TYR A 201 -8.10 12.13 18.18
C TYR A 201 -7.97 13.55 18.70
N ARG A 202 -7.00 14.29 18.17
CA ARG A 202 -6.89 15.75 18.32
C ARG A 202 -6.72 16.35 16.95
N PHE A 203 -7.46 17.40 16.66
CA PHE A 203 -7.34 18.15 15.42
C PHE A 203 -7.28 19.64 15.75
N SER A 204 -6.31 20.34 15.18
CA SER A 204 -6.17 21.78 15.25
C SER A 204 -6.03 22.31 13.83
N GLY A 205 -6.91 23.23 13.45
CA GLY A 205 -6.94 23.79 12.11
C GLY A 205 -7.20 25.28 12.12
N ARG A 206 -6.78 25.94 11.04
CA ARG A 206 -7.12 27.32 10.70
C ARG A 206 -7.84 27.29 9.36
N LEU A 207 -9.01 27.89 9.34
CA LEU A 207 -9.78 28.16 8.13
C LEU A 207 -9.73 29.67 7.89
N ARG A 208 -9.25 30.11 6.73
CA ARG A 208 -9.46 31.52 6.33
C ARG A 208 -10.63 31.54 5.36
N ALA A 209 -11.73 32.11 5.81
CA ALA A 209 -12.86 32.46 4.98
C ALA A 209 -12.35 33.28 3.77
N PRO A 210 -12.64 32.87 2.51
CA PRO A 210 -12.37 33.72 1.36
C PRO A 210 -13.17 35.01 1.51
N ALA A 211 -12.61 36.14 1.05
CA ALA A 211 -13.19 37.47 1.19
C ALA A 211 -14.56 37.64 0.51
N ASP A 212 -14.98 36.63 -0.28
CA ASP A 212 -16.13 36.66 -1.17
C ASP A 212 -17.38 35.99 -0.55
N LEU A 213 -17.35 35.67 0.74
CA LEU A 213 -18.53 35.14 1.45
C LEU A 213 -19.60 36.24 1.54
N PRO A 214 -20.81 36.04 0.99
CA PRO A 214 -21.88 37.01 1.14
C PRO A 214 -22.18 37.19 2.62
N ALA A 215 -22.20 38.45 3.06
CA ALA A 215 -22.68 38.80 4.39
C ALA A 215 -24.12 38.28 4.53
N GLN A 216 -24.35 37.47 5.56
CA GLN A 216 -25.70 37.12 5.99
C GLN A 216 -26.38 38.34 6.61
#